data_AF-A0A833RIX9-F1
#
_entry.id   AF-A0A833RIX9-F1
#
_cell.length_a   1.000
_cell.length_b   1.000
_cell.length_c   1.000
_cell.angle_alpha   90.00
_cell.angle_beta   90.00
_cell.angle_gamma   90.00
#
_symmetry.space_group_name_H-M   'P 1'
#
loop_
_entity.id
_entity.type
_entity.pdbx_description
1 polymer ?
#
loop_
_entity_poly.entity_id
_entity_poly.type
_entity_poly.pdbx_seq_one_letter_code
_entity_poly.pdbx_strand_id
1 'polypeptide(L)'
;MLLQVNPKLIGDGDGMIIHVDVSDPRSPFMVPREIRNAVIARMHARAAQDFVKADALQDAIIRAGYRIIRGSLNEEILTKEYKVRLKGVDAPEMGMAYGEEAKEALINLIGGKSLKLVAYGNDPYGRLLADVYIEQRFLQEILLKEGHVWHYQFFDKRPELAQWQVEAQVGRKGLWANSNPQSPWDYKLEERKKNKC
;
A
#
# COMPACT_ATOMS: atom_id res chain seq x y z
N MET A 1 4.97 -12.71 -7.33
CA MET A 1 3.88 -11.88 -7.85
C MET A 1 4.53 -10.58 -8.31
N LEU A 2 4.30 -10.12 -9.55
CA LEU A 2 4.76 -8.81 -10.05
C LEU A 2 3.53 -7.91 -10.10
N LEU A 3 3.62 -6.73 -9.51
CA LEU A 3 2.46 -5.90 -9.24
C LEU A 3 2.69 -4.48 -9.69
N GLN A 4 1.75 -3.95 -10.45
CA GLN A 4 1.74 -2.54 -10.79
C GLN A 4 1.18 -1.75 -9.61
N VAL A 5 1.95 -0.75 -9.19
CA VAL A 5 1.53 0.18 -8.17
C VAL A 5 0.91 1.40 -8.84
N ASN A 6 -0.26 1.80 -8.35
CA ASN A 6 -0.82 3.10 -8.67
C ASN A 6 -0.35 4.11 -7.60
N PRO A 7 0.59 5.03 -7.91
CA PRO A 7 1.16 5.93 -6.91
C PRO A 7 0.14 6.87 -6.28
N LYS A 8 -0.98 7.13 -6.97
CA LYS A 8 -2.08 7.96 -6.47
C LYS A 8 -2.84 7.32 -5.30
N LEU A 9 -2.59 6.05 -5.00
CA LEU A 9 -3.26 5.30 -3.95
C LEU A 9 -2.34 5.02 -2.74
N ILE A 10 -1.23 5.75 -2.64
CA ILE A 10 -0.34 5.73 -1.48
C ILE A 10 -0.82 6.85 -0.54
N GLY A 11 -1.34 6.45 0.61
CA GLY A 11 -1.93 7.37 1.59
C GLY A 11 -0.92 7.99 2.55
N ASP A 12 0.13 7.24 2.89
CA ASP A 12 1.18 7.56 3.85
C ASP A 12 2.53 6.96 3.38
N GLY A 13 3.58 7.03 4.21
CA GLY A 13 4.92 6.54 3.86
C GLY A 13 5.16 5.04 4.03
N ASP A 14 4.15 4.24 4.39
CA ASP A 14 4.35 2.84 4.76
C ASP A 14 3.19 1.88 4.37
N GLY A 15 2.16 2.41 3.73
CA GLY A 15 1.02 1.71 3.20
C GLY A 15 0.85 1.98 1.71
N MET A 16 0.38 0.99 0.97
CA MET A 16 0.11 1.12 -0.46
C MET A 16 -1.10 0.30 -0.88
N ILE A 17 -1.77 0.74 -1.94
CA ILE A 17 -2.77 -0.07 -2.62
C ILE A 17 -2.16 -0.62 -3.91
N ILE A 18 -2.28 -1.92 -4.08
CA ILE A 18 -1.82 -2.63 -5.28
C ILE A 18 -3.01 -3.25 -6.01
N HIS A 19 -2.88 -3.37 -7.33
CA HIS A 19 -3.82 -4.07 -8.17
C HIS A 19 -3.12 -5.28 -8.79
N VAL A 20 -3.67 -6.47 -8.54
CA VAL A 20 -3.20 -7.73 -9.12
C VAL A 20 -4.13 -8.07 -10.30
N ASP A 21 -3.57 -8.22 -11.50
CA ASP A 21 -4.34 -8.76 -12.63
C ASP A 21 -4.82 -10.17 -12.29
N VAL A 22 -6.14 -10.38 -12.39
CA VAL A 22 -6.74 -11.68 -12.08
C VAL A 22 -6.45 -12.74 -13.15
N SER A 23 -5.99 -12.34 -14.33
CA SER A 23 -5.55 -13.22 -15.41
C SER A 23 -4.09 -13.65 -15.28
N ASP A 24 -3.31 -13.04 -14.37
CA ASP A 24 -1.92 -13.43 -14.13
C ASP A 24 -1.90 -14.90 -13.64
N PRO A 25 -1.29 -15.83 -14.38
CA PRO A 25 -1.27 -17.25 -14.01
C PRO A 25 -0.50 -17.52 -12.71
N ARG A 26 0.28 -16.54 -12.22
CA ARG A 26 0.98 -16.60 -10.94
C ARG A 26 0.11 -16.10 -9.78
N SER A 27 -1.07 -15.56 -10.07
CA SER A 27 -2.08 -15.22 -9.07
C SER A 27 -2.69 -16.52 -8.54
N PRO A 28 -2.60 -16.82 -7.23
CA PRO A 28 -3.14 -18.06 -6.69
C PRO A 28 -4.68 -18.06 -6.58
N PHE A 29 -5.36 -17.01 -7.06
CA PHE A 29 -6.77 -16.77 -6.78
C PHE A 29 -7.66 -16.97 -8.00
N MET A 30 -8.67 -17.83 -7.86
CA MET A 30 -9.77 -17.91 -8.81
C MET A 30 -10.78 -16.79 -8.55
N VAL A 31 -11.14 -16.04 -9.59
CA VAL A 31 -12.19 -15.01 -9.49
C VAL A 31 -13.55 -15.67 -9.21
N PRO A 32 -14.27 -15.25 -8.14
CA PRO A 32 -15.60 -15.76 -7.84
C PRO A 32 -16.55 -15.59 -9.03
N ARG A 33 -17.48 -16.54 -9.18
CA ARG A 33 -18.38 -16.57 -10.34
C ARG A 33 -19.27 -15.33 -10.38
N GLU A 34 -19.69 -14.83 -9.22
CA GLU A 34 -20.52 -13.64 -9.08
C GLU A 34 -19.82 -12.42 -9.66
N ILE A 35 -18.50 -12.28 -9.43
CA ILE A 35 -17.70 -11.17 -9.94
C ILE A 35 -17.52 -11.26 -11.45
N ARG A 36 -17.24 -12.46 -11.98
CA ARG A 36 -17.18 -12.66 -13.43
C ARG A 36 -18.50 -12.30 -14.11
N ASN A 37 -19.62 -12.76 -13.54
CA ASN A 37 -20.95 -12.44 -14.04
C ASN A 37 -21.25 -10.94 -13.97
N ALA A 38 -20.88 -10.27 -12.88
CA ALA A 38 -21.08 -8.83 -12.71
C ALA A 38 -20.29 -8.01 -13.75
N VAL A 39 -19.06 -8.41 -14.07
CA VAL A 39 -18.23 -7.77 -15.11
C VAL A 39 -18.87 -7.89 -16.49
N ILE A 40 -19.33 -9.10 -16.86
CA ILE A 40 -20.02 -9.33 -18.13
C ILE A 40 -21.32 -8.53 -18.20
N ALA A 41 -22.13 -8.57 -17.13
CA ALA A 41 -23.40 -7.84 -17.06
C ALA A 41 -23.18 -6.32 -17.14
N ARG A 42 -22.11 -5.80 -16.54
CA ARG A 42 -21.73 -4.38 -16.63
C ARG A 42 -21.40 -4.02 -18.07
N MET A 43 -20.60 -4.83 -18.76
CA MET A 43 -20.26 -4.61 -20.16
C MET A 43 -21.52 -4.55 -21.04
N HIS A 44 -22.46 -5.49 -20.86
CA HIS A 44 -23.73 -5.48 -21.59
C HIS A 44 -24.58 -4.25 -21.28
N ALA A 45 -24.66 -3.85 -20.01
CA ALA A 45 -25.40 -2.64 -19.61
C ALA A 45 -24.83 -1.37 -20.26
N ARG A 46 -23.50 -1.23 -20.31
CA ARG A 46 -22.84 -0.11 -21.02
C ARG A 46 -23.15 -0.12 -22.52
N ALA A 47 -23.12 -1.29 -23.17
CA ALA A 47 -23.44 -1.44 -24.58
C ALA A 47 -24.91 -1.09 -24.89
N ALA A 48 -25.82 -1.37 -23.96
CA ALA A 48 -27.23 -0.99 -24.03
C ALA A 48 -27.50 0.46 -23.57
N GLN A 49 -26.46 1.25 -23.26
CA GLN A 49 -26.55 2.60 -22.71
C GLN A 49 -27.33 2.70 -21.37
N ASP A 50 -27.47 1.58 -20.65
CA ASP A 50 -28.02 1.53 -19.29
C ASP A 50 -26.90 1.83 -18.28
N PHE A 51 -26.57 3.12 -18.17
CA PHE A 51 -25.48 3.57 -17.30
C PHE A 51 -25.79 3.41 -15.81
N VAL A 52 -27.05 3.52 -15.40
CA VAL A 52 -27.47 3.33 -14.01
C VAL A 52 -27.16 1.91 -13.56
N LYS A 53 -27.52 0.91 -14.37
CA LYS A 53 -27.19 -0.50 -14.06
C LYS A 53 -25.70 -0.77 -14.15
N ALA A 54 -25.01 -0.19 -15.13
CA ALA A 54 -23.56 -0.34 -15.26
C ALA A 54 -22.82 0.19 -14.01
N ASP A 55 -23.22 1.35 -13.48
CA ASP A 55 -22.62 1.96 -12.30
C ASP A 55 -22.94 1.16 -11.03
N ALA A 56 -24.18 0.67 -10.87
CA ALA A 56 -24.53 -0.21 -9.75
C ALA A 56 -23.70 -1.52 -9.75
N LEU A 57 -23.43 -2.09 -10.93
CA LEU A 57 -22.57 -3.27 -11.07
C LEU A 57 -21.10 -2.93 -10.83
N GLN A 58 -20.63 -1.77 -11.29
CA GLN A 58 -19.30 -1.25 -10.98
C GLN A 58 -19.10 -1.14 -9.47
N ASP A 59 -20.05 -0.58 -8.74
CA ASP A 59 -20.00 -0.44 -7.29
C ASP A 59 -19.99 -1.80 -6.57
N ALA A 60 -20.74 -2.78 -7.08
CA ALA A 60 -20.73 -4.13 -6.55
C ALA A 60 -19.35 -4.80 -6.72
N ILE A 61 -18.72 -4.65 -7.88
CA ILE A 61 -17.35 -5.11 -8.15
C ILE A 61 -16.37 -4.41 -7.19
N ILE A 62 -16.54 -3.09 -7.00
CA ILE A 62 -15.71 -2.27 -6.11
C ILE A 62 -15.80 -2.75 -4.66
N ARG A 63 -17.02 -2.97 -4.15
CA ARG A 63 -17.28 -3.46 -2.79
C ARG A 63 -16.71 -4.86 -2.55
N ALA A 64 -16.64 -5.69 -3.57
CA ALA A 64 -16.00 -7.00 -3.50
C ALA A 64 -14.46 -6.95 -3.51
N GLY A 65 -13.87 -5.75 -3.53
CA GLY A 65 -12.42 -5.55 -3.55
C GLY A 65 -11.78 -5.82 -4.92
N TYR A 66 -12.54 -5.65 -6.00
CA TYR A 66 -12.04 -5.72 -7.36
C TYR A 66 -12.12 -4.34 -8.01
N ARG A 67 -11.34 -4.13 -9.06
CA ARG A 67 -11.34 -2.90 -9.86
C ARG A 67 -11.25 -3.28 -11.33
N ILE A 68 -11.90 -2.49 -12.17
CA ILE A 68 -11.66 -2.52 -13.62
C ILE A 68 -10.77 -1.32 -13.92
N ILE A 69 -9.55 -1.60 -14.35
CA ILE A 69 -8.57 -0.58 -14.75
C ILE A 69 -8.37 -0.61 -16.26
N ARG A 70 -7.86 0.47 -16.83
CA ARG A 70 -7.45 0.47 -18.24
C ARG A 70 -5.99 0.09 -18.36
N GLY A 71 -5.72 -0.93 -19.15
CA GLY A 71 -4.37 -1.35 -19.51
C GLY A 71 -3.71 -0.38 -20.49
N SER A 72 -2.46 -0.69 -20.86
CA SER A 72 -1.65 0.12 -21.77
C SER A 72 -2.19 0.15 -23.20
N LEU A 73 -3.00 -0.83 -23.59
CA LEU A 73 -3.69 -0.90 -24.89
C LEU A 73 -5.13 -0.40 -24.81
N ASN A 74 -5.48 0.34 -23.74
CA ASN A 74 -6.81 0.88 -23.46
C ASN A 74 -7.91 -0.22 -23.29
N GLU A 75 -7.50 -1.44 -22.99
CA GLU A 75 -8.33 -2.58 -22.64
C GLU A 75 -8.80 -2.51 -21.18
N GLU A 76 -10.02 -2.98 -20.89
CA GLU A 76 -10.49 -3.10 -19.50
C GLU A 76 -9.93 -4.39 -18.87
N ILE A 77 -9.12 -4.24 -17.82
CA ILE A 77 -8.51 -5.34 -17.06
C ILE A 77 -9.19 -5.42 -15.70
N LEU A 78 -9.69 -6.62 -15.35
CA LEU A 78 -10.18 -6.89 -14.00
C LEU A 78 -8.99 -7.16 -13.09
N THR A 79 -8.89 -6.42 -11.99
CA THR A 79 -7.85 -6.59 -10.98
C THR A 79 -8.45 -6.83 -9.60
N LYS A 80 -7.71 -7.55 -8.76
CA LYS A 80 -7.99 -7.63 -7.32
C LYS A 80 -7.18 -6.56 -6.60
N GLU A 81 -7.87 -5.75 -5.80
CA GLU A 81 -7.25 -4.70 -4.99
C GLU A 81 -6.78 -5.28 -3.64
N TYR A 82 -5.54 -4.96 -3.26
CA TYR A 82 -5.03 -5.25 -1.92
C TYR A 82 -4.50 -3.96 -1.30
N LYS A 83 -4.90 -3.72 -0.05
CA LYS A 83 -4.25 -2.75 0.82
C LYS A 83 -3.07 -3.46 1.48
N VAL A 84 -1.86 -2.96 1.30
CA VAL A 84 -0.62 -3.54 1.80
C VAL A 84 -0.03 -2.59 2.82
N ARG A 85 0.43 -3.13 3.95
CA ARG A 85 1.17 -2.40 4.97
C ARG A 85 2.55 -3.02 5.10
N LEU A 86 3.59 -2.18 5.00
CA LEU A 86 4.97 -2.64 5.13
C LEU A 86 5.21 -3.19 6.54
N LYS A 87 5.59 -4.46 6.62
CA LYS A 87 5.80 -5.11 7.91
C LYS A 87 7.00 -4.49 8.64
N GLY A 88 6.79 -4.17 9.91
CA GLY A 88 7.85 -3.78 10.85
C GLY A 88 8.29 -2.33 10.76
N VAL A 89 7.67 -1.50 9.93
CA VAL A 89 7.99 -0.07 9.85
C VAL A 89 6.75 0.80 10.07
N ASP A 90 6.92 1.99 10.61
CA ASP A 90 5.85 3.00 10.78
C ASP A 90 6.36 4.35 10.26
N ALA A 91 5.70 4.93 9.26
CA ALA A 91 6.00 6.23 8.69
C ALA A 91 5.38 7.34 9.53
N PRO A 92 5.96 8.56 9.55
CA PRO A 92 5.26 9.74 10.05
C PRO A 92 3.90 9.90 9.35
N GLU A 93 2.87 10.23 10.13
CA GLU A 93 1.55 10.51 9.58
C GLU A 93 1.57 11.79 8.73
N MET A 94 0.63 11.93 7.79
CA MET A 94 0.59 13.09 6.87
C MET A 94 0.57 14.46 7.56
N GLY A 95 0.04 14.54 8.79
CA GLY A 95 0.03 15.78 9.61
C GLY A 95 1.27 15.99 10.48
N MET A 96 2.23 15.05 10.46
CA MET A 96 3.48 15.11 11.20
C MET A 96 4.60 15.69 10.34
N ALA A 97 5.64 16.21 11.01
CA ALA A 97 6.90 16.51 10.33
C ALA A 97 7.43 15.25 9.61
N TYR A 98 7.93 15.40 8.39
CA TYR A 98 8.41 14.33 7.51
C TYR A 98 7.33 13.38 6.96
N GLY A 99 6.04 13.67 7.17
CA GLY A 99 4.93 12.86 6.66
C GLY A 99 4.83 12.86 5.14
N GLU A 100 4.84 14.04 4.50
CA GLU A 100 4.80 14.13 3.03
C GLU A 100 6.09 13.58 2.41
N GLU A 101 7.26 13.86 3.00
CA GLU A 101 8.55 13.37 2.53
C GLU A 101 8.64 11.84 2.56
N ALA A 102 8.09 11.19 3.58
CA ALA A 102 8.03 9.73 3.66
C ALA A 102 7.11 9.14 2.57
N LYS A 103 5.96 9.76 2.32
CA LYS A 103 5.03 9.38 1.26
C LYS A 103 5.65 9.56 -0.13
N GLU A 104 6.29 10.70 -0.38
CA GLU A 104 6.98 10.97 -1.65
C GLU A 104 8.14 9.99 -1.88
N ALA A 105 8.91 9.67 -0.85
CA ALA A 105 9.96 8.65 -0.94
C ALA A 105 9.39 7.30 -1.35
N LEU A 106 8.29 6.86 -0.72
CA LEU A 106 7.62 5.62 -1.10
C LEU A 106 7.13 5.65 -2.55
N ILE A 107 6.43 6.72 -2.97
CA ILE A 107 5.97 6.94 -4.35
C ILE A 107 7.13 6.80 -5.35
N ASN A 108 8.24 7.49 -5.10
CA ASN A 108 9.40 7.51 -5.99
C ASN A 108 10.10 6.13 -6.05
N LEU A 109 10.11 5.40 -4.94
CA LEU A 109 10.71 4.07 -4.89
C LEU A 109 9.91 3.05 -5.67
N ILE A 110 8.57 3.07 -5.62
CA ILE A 110 7.74 2.01 -6.21
C ILE A 110 7.02 2.41 -7.50
N GLY A 111 6.95 3.70 -7.83
CA GLY A 111 6.24 4.22 -8.99
C GLY A 111 6.73 3.61 -10.30
N GLY A 112 5.82 3.00 -11.05
CA GLY A 112 6.11 2.36 -12.34
C GLY A 112 6.93 1.06 -12.26
N LYS A 113 7.23 0.55 -11.06
CA LYS A 113 8.04 -0.66 -10.87
C LYS A 113 7.18 -1.86 -10.53
N SER A 114 7.72 -3.05 -10.79
CA SER A 114 7.11 -4.31 -10.36
C SER A 114 7.57 -4.71 -8.98
N LEU A 115 6.63 -4.98 -8.08
CA LEU A 115 6.92 -5.40 -6.71
C LEU A 115 6.77 -6.90 -6.52
N LYS A 116 7.66 -7.50 -5.73
CA LYS A 116 7.50 -8.84 -5.14
C LYS A 116 7.16 -8.71 -3.66
N LEU A 117 6.11 -9.41 -3.24
CA LEU A 117 5.63 -9.40 -1.86
C LEU A 117 5.87 -10.75 -1.19
N VAL A 118 6.34 -10.72 0.06
CA VAL A 118 6.32 -11.85 0.99
C VAL A 118 5.29 -11.52 2.07
N ALA A 119 4.12 -12.16 1.99
CA ALA A 119 2.99 -11.85 2.84
C ALA A 119 2.99 -12.68 4.14
N TYR A 120 2.55 -12.06 5.23
CA TYR A 120 2.48 -12.64 6.57
C TYR A 120 1.04 -12.77 7.12
N GLY A 121 0.05 -12.40 6.31
CA GLY A 121 -1.37 -12.36 6.70
C GLY A 121 -1.91 -10.94 6.75
N ASN A 122 -3.14 -10.80 7.25
CA ASN A 122 -3.82 -9.51 7.36
C ASN A 122 -3.76 -8.98 8.79
N ASP A 123 -3.62 -7.67 8.92
CA ASP A 123 -3.82 -6.98 10.19
C ASP A 123 -5.32 -6.85 10.53
N PRO A 124 -5.69 -6.40 11.75
CA PRO A 124 -7.09 -6.21 12.14
C PRO A 124 -7.87 -5.21 11.28
N TYR A 125 -7.19 -4.38 10.49
CA TYR A 125 -7.79 -3.43 9.55
C TYR A 125 -7.96 -4.02 8.14
N GLY A 126 -7.65 -5.30 7.96
CA GLY A 126 -7.74 -6.02 6.70
C GLY A 126 -6.60 -5.73 5.73
N ARG A 127 -5.53 -5.04 6.15
CA ARG A 127 -4.36 -4.76 5.30
C ARG A 127 -3.42 -5.96 5.31
N LEU A 128 -2.90 -6.33 4.15
CA LEU A 128 -1.91 -7.38 3.99
C LEU A 128 -0.56 -6.89 4.54
N LEU A 129 -0.06 -7.52 5.60
CA LEU A 129 1.27 -7.27 6.13
C LEU A 129 2.29 -7.99 5.25
N ALA A 130 3.24 -7.26 4.68
CA ALA A 130 4.21 -7.83 3.77
C ALA A 130 5.61 -7.22 3.87
N ASP A 131 6.61 -8.03 3.58
CA ASP A 131 7.91 -7.57 3.12
C ASP A 131 7.83 -7.32 1.61
N VAL A 132 8.32 -6.16 1.17
CA VAL A 132 8.22 -5.72 -0.23
C VAL A 132 9.60 -5.61 -0.84
N TYR A 133 9.75 -6.16 -2.03
CA TYR A 133 10.97 -6.11 -2.80
C TYR A 133 10.72 -5.44 -4.14
N ILE A 134 11.60 -4.51 -4.49
CA ILE A 134 11.69 -3.93 -5.84
C ILE A 134 12.87 -4.63 -6.49
N GLU A 135 12.61 -5.45 -7.51
CA GLU A 135 13.62 -6.34 -8.09
C GLU A 135 14.26 -7.24 -7.01
N GLN A 136 15.51 -6.97 -6.62
CA GLN A 136 16.23 -7.68 -5.54
C GLN A 136 16.46 -6.82 -4.29
N ARG A 137 15.98 -5.57 -4.28
CA ARG A 137 16.19 -4.64 -3.17
C ARG A 137 15.03 -4.69 -2.19
N PHE A 138 15.33 -4.79 -0.90
CA PHE A 138 14.33 -4.79 0.16
C PHE A 138 13.85 -3.36 0.43
N LEU A 139 12.56 -3.08 0.24
CA LEU A 139 12.03 -1.72 0.32
C LEU A 139 12.14 -1.12 1.72
N GLN A 140 11.80 -1.89 2.75
CA GLN A 140 11.91 -1.41 4.14
C GLN A 140 13.34 -1.06 4.56
N GLU A 141 14.35 -1.76 4.02
CA GLU A 141 15.75 -1.40 4.24
C GLU A 141 16.06 0.00 3.72
N ILE A 142 15.63 0.29 2.49
CA ILE A 142 15.87 1.60 1.85
C ILE A 142 15.23 2.70 2.69
N LEU A 143 13.94 2.54 3.00
CA LEU A 143 13.17 3.54 3.76
C LEU A 143 13.77 3.79 5.16
N LEU A 144 14.23 2.74 5.85
CA LEU A 144 14.88 2.87 7.15
C LEU A 144 16.23 3.59 7.04
N LYS A 145 17.09 3.17 6.10
CA LYS A 145 18.43 3.75 5.91
C LYS A 145 18.40 5.20 5.41
N GLU A 146 17.33 5.61 4.74
CA GLU A 146 17.11 6.99 4.28
C GLU A 146 16.35 7.83 5.32
N GLY A 147 15.86 7.22 6.40
CA GLY A 147 15.20 7.93 7.50
C GLY A 147 13.77 8.37 7.16
N HIS A 148 13.05 7.61 6.34
CA HIS A 148 11.65 7.89 5.98
C HIS A 148 10.64 7.18 6.89
N VAL A 149 11.08 6.16 7.64
CA VAL A 149 10.22 5.38 8.53
C VAL A 149 10.96 5.04 9.82
N TRP A 150 10.17 4.75 10.86
CA TRP A 150 10.62 4.18 12.12
C TRP A 150 10.56 2.65 12.06
N HIS A 151 11.47 1.97 12.75
CA HIS A 151 11.34 0.55 13.07
C HIS A 151 10.27 0.40 14.16
N TYR A 152 9.17 -0.28 13.84
CA TYR A 152 8.06 -0.45 14.77
C TYR A 152 8.29 -1.62 15.73
N GLN A 153 9.14 -1.38 16.73
CA GLN A 153 9.66 -2.39 17.64
C GLN A 153 8.60 -3.16 18.45
N PHE A 154 7.38 -2.62 18.59
CA PHE A 154 6.30 -3.33 19.28
C PHE A 154 5.86 -4.60 18.53
N PHE A 155 5.88 -4.57 17.20
CA PHE A 155 5.39 -5.67 16.35
C PHE A 155 6.48 -6.36 15.54
N ASP A 156 7.71 -5.84 15.57
CA ASP A 156 8.83 -6.41 14.84
C ASP A 156 10.12 -6.35 15.66
N LYS A 157 10.84 -7.47 15.73
CA LYS A 157 12.05 -7.65 16.55
C LYS A 157 13.30 -7.98 15.72
N ARG A 158 13.22 -7.82 14.40
CA ARG A 158 14.35 -8.10 13.50
C ARG A 158 15.51 -7.14 13.80
N PRO A 159 16.71 -7.65 14.15
CA PRO A 159 17.85 -6.81 14.51
C PRO A 159 18.34 -5.95 13.34
N GLU A 160 18.14 -6.40 12.10
CA GLU A 160 18.56 -5.71 10.89
C GLU A 160 17.81 -4.39 10.71
N LEU A 161 16.50 -4.37 10.98
CA LEU A 161 15.68 -3.15 10.92
C LEU A 161 16.12 -2.13 11.98
N ALA A 162 16.43 -2.60 13.19
CA ALA A 162 16.94 -1.75 14.26
C ALA A 162 18.29 -1.14 13.87
N GLN A 163 19.19 -1.93 13.29
CA GLN A 163 20.50 -1.46 12.83
C GLN A 163 20.36 -0.38 11.75
N TRP A 164 19.51 -0.58 10.74
CA TRP A 164 19.31 0.41 9.67
C TRP A 164 18.73 1.72 10.17
N GLN A 165 17.85 1.67 11.17
CA GLN A 165 17.39 2.89 11.84
C GLN A 165 18.54 3.63 12.52
N VAL A 166 19.39 2.92 13.27
CA VAL A 166 20.56 3.51 13.95
C VAL A 166 21.52 4.15 12.93
N GLU A 167 21.75 3.49 11.80
CA GLU A 167 22.56 4.05 10.70
C GLU A 167 22.00 5.40 10.20
N ALA A 168 20.68 5.48 10.02
CA ALA A 168 20.01 6.72 9.60
C ALA A 168 20.02 7.81 10.69
N GLN A 169 19.91 7.41 11.96
CA GLN A 169 20.02 8.32 13.12
C GLN A 169 21.40 8.95 13.22
N VAL A 170 22.45 8.14 13.18
CA VAL A 170 23.85 8.61 13.21
C VAL A 170 24.14 9.51 12.02
N GLY A 171 23.63 9.15 10.84
CA GLY A 171 23.76 9.94 9.62
C GLY A 171 22.85 11.17 9.54
N ARG A 172 21.98 11.40 10.54
CA ARG A 172 20.96 12.47 10.55
C ARG A 172 20.15 12.55 9.25
N LYS A 173 19.75 11.40 8.71
CA LYS A 173 19.01 11.30 7.45
C LYS A 173 17.51 11.42 7.64
N GLY A 174 16.83 12.00 6.66
CA GLY A 174 15.37 12.12 6.66
C GLY A 174 14.84 12.71 7.96
N LEU A 175 13.89 12.03 8.59
CA LEU A 175 13.25 12.46 9.85
C LEU A 175 14.25 12.63 11.00
N TRP A 176 15.42 11.97 10.95
CA TRP A 176 16.48 12.08 11.96
C TRP A 176 17.32 13.35 11.82
N ALA A 177 17.11 14.16 10.78
CA ALA A 177 17.66 15.51 10.71
C ALA A 177 17.01 16.42 11.77
N ASN A 178 15.77 16.13 12.20
CA ASN A 178 15.12 16.81 13.32
C ASN A 178 15.87 16.52 14.64
N SER A 179 16.02 17.54 15.49
CA SER A 179 16.64 17.40 16.82
C SER A 179 15.77 16.65 17.82
N ASN A 180 14.45 16.64 17.63
CA ASN A 180 13.50 15.91 18.48
C ASN A 180 12.43 15.21 17.63
N PRO A 181 12.81 14.14 16.90
CA PRO A 181 11.88 13.42 16.04
C PRO A 181 10.84 12.69 16.90
N GLN A 182 9.56 12.90 16.59
CA GLN A 182 8.45 12.22 17.27
C GLN A 182 8.07 10.95 16.49
N SER A 183 7.83 9.86 17.22
CA SER A 183 7.36 8.63 16.60
C SER A 183 5.87 8.71 16.21
N PRO A 184 5.40 7.95 15.21
CA PRO A 184 4.00 8.01 14.80
C PRO A 184 3.04 7.46 15.85
N TRP A 185 3.46 6.46 16.63
CA TRP A 185 2.62 5.90 17.71
C TRP A 185 2.46 6.87 18.89
N ASP A 186 3.48 7.65 19.22
CA ASP A 186 3.38 8.70 20.25
C ASP A 186 2.46 9.83 19.79
N TYR A 187 2.61 10.29 18.54
CA TYR A 187 1.70 11.28 17.94
C TYR A 187 0.24 10.80 17.94
N LYS A 188 -0.01 9.56 17.49
CA LYS A 188 -1.37 8.96 17.53
C LYS A 188 -1.94 8.91 18.94
N LEU A 189 -1.12 8.64 19.95
CA LEU A 189 -1.55 8.61 21.35
C LEU A 189 -1.94 10.00 21.85
N GLU A 190 -1.18 11.03 21.49
CA GLU A 190 -1.47 12.42 21.84
C GLU A 190 -2.77 12.91 21.19
N GLU A 191 -2.97 12.67 19.89
CA GLU A 191 -4.19 13.04 19.18
C GLU A 191 -5.44 12.37 19.77
N ARG A 192 -5.33 11.09 20.15
CA ARG A 192 -6.42 10.37 20.83
C ARG A 192 -6.76 10.94 22.20
N LYS A 193 -5.79 11.53 22.92
CA LYS A 193 -6.04 12.19 24.20
C LYS A 193 -6.73 13.53 24.00
N LYS A 194 -6.30 14.33 23.01
CA LYS A 194 -6.92 15.62 22.66
C LYS A 194 -8.38 15.45 22.28
N ASN A 195 -8.69 14.46 21.44
CA ASN A 195 -10.07 14.20 20.98
C ASN A 195 -11.02 13.63 22.05
N LYS A 196 -10.51 13.34 23.25
CA LYS A 196 -11.31 12.90 24.41
C LYS A 196 -11.57 14.01 25.42
N CYS A 197 -10.94 15.17 25.25
CA CYS A 197 -11.18 16.39 26.05
C CYS A 197 -12.13 17.32 25.29
#